data_AF-A0A843HG60-F1
#
_entry.id   AF-A0A843HG60-F1
#
_cell.length_a   1.000
_cell.length_b   1.000
_cell.length_c   1.000
_cell.angle_alpha   90.00
_cell.angle_beta   90.00
_cell.angle_gamma   90.00
#
_symmetry.space_group_name_H-M   'P 1'
#
loop_
_entity.id
_entity.type
_entity.pdbx_description
1 polymer ?
#
loop_
_entity_poly.entity_id
_entity_poly.type
_entity_poly.pdbx_seq_one_letter_code
_entity_poly.pdbx_strand_id
1 'polypeptide(L)'
;MEFKNILNNKKYTPSEEDEGWININNTTWSPERPGDTIEGELIEKKFNIGRWKHTVYVIKLDDGRYRDVWGCYRLNKKMEEVITGDIIRIRYKGEITKSDGEFMYDYDVLKKIKQEGEQINNDRR
;
A
#
# COMPACT_ATOMS: atom_id res chain seq x y z
N MET A 1 -28.88 -12.17 -23.60
CA MET A 1 -29.16 -11.20 -22.53
C MET A 1 -27.83 -10.53 -22.21
N GLU A 2 -27.67 -9.27 -22.59
CA GLU A 2 -26.45 -8.51 -22.36
C GLU A 2 -26.58 -7.67 -21.09
N PHE A 3 -25.71 -7.90 -20.11
CA PHE A 3 -25.60 -7.03 -18.94
C PHE A 3 -24.65 -5.88 -19.29
N LYS A 4 -25.20 -4.67 -19.37
CA LYS A 4 -24.44 -3.44 -19.59
C LYS A 4 -23.59 -3.13 -18.35
N ASN A 5 -22.28 -3.20 -18.50
CA ASN A 5 -21.30 -2.67 -17.54
C ASN A 5 -21.47 -1.15 -17.40
N ILE A 6 -21.80 -0.69 -16.20
CA ILE A 6 -21.75 0.73 -15.83
C ILE A 6 -20.68 0.89 -14.74
N LEU A 7 -19.42 0.99 -15.15
CA LEU A 7 -18.37 1.59 -14.31
C LEU A 7 -18.27 3.06 -14.72
N ASN A 8 -19.05 3.88 -14.02
CA ASN A 8 -19.11 5.32 -14.21
C ASN A 8 -17.87 5.96 -13.58
N ASN A 9 -16.75 5.99 -14.30
CA ASN A 9 -15.48 6.53 -13.80
C ASN A 9 -15.44 8.06 -14.01
N LYS A 10 -16.21 8.80 -13.20
CA LYS A 10 -16.17 10.26 -13.20
C LYS A 10 -14.98 10.69 -12.32
N LYS A 11 -13.87 11.10 -12.94
CA LYS A 11 -12.71 11.66 -12.24
C LYS A 11 -13.16 12.92 -11.48
N TYR A 12 -13.11 12.87 -10.14
CA TYR A 12 -13.42 14.00 -9.28
C TYR A 12 -12.25 15.00 -9.30
N THR A 13 -12.55 16.24 -9.67
CA THR A 13 -11.67 17.40 -9.50
C THR A 13 -12.06 18.10 -8.20
N PRO A 14 -11.15 18.23 -7.21
CA PRO A 14 -11.41 19.01 -6.00
C PRO A 14 -11.73 20.47 -6.34
N SER A 15 -12.68 21.06 -5.62
CA SER A 15 -13.03 22.48 -5.74
C SER A 15 -12.17 23.32 -4.79
N GLU A 16 -12.09 24.65 -4.99
CA GLU A 16 -11.35 25.58 -4.11
C GLU A 16 -11.84 25.54 -2.65
N GLU A 17 -13.06 25.04 -2.39
CA GLU A 17 -13.63 24.86 -1.04
C GLU A 17 -13.06 23.65 -0.28
N ASP A 18 -12.37 22.74 -0.97
CA ASP A 18 -11.83 21.49 -0.41
C ASP A 18 -10.36 21.60 0.02
N GLU A 19 -9.76 22.80 -0.01
CA GLU A 19 -8.40 23.03 0.48
C GLU A 19 -8.29 22.66 1.96
N GLY A 20 -7.45 21.65 2.26
CA GLY A 20 -7.26 21.12 3.62
C GLY A 20 -8.16 19.94 4.00
N TRP A 21 -9.08 19.51 3.12
CA TRP A 21 -9.92 18.32 3.33
C TRP A 21 -9.41 17.13 2.52
N ILE A 22 -9.34 15.95 3.15
CA ILE A 22 -8.90 14.71 2.50
C ILE A 22 -10.13 13.87 2.16
N ASN A 23 -10.32 13.56 0.87
CA ASN A 23 -11.37 12.64 0.45
C ASN A 23 -11.03 11.20 0.89
N ILE A 24 -11.77 10.70 1.88
CA ILE A 24 -11.61 9.37 2.49
C ILE A 24 -11.77 8.24 1.45
N ASN A 25 -12.55 8.45 0.38
CA ASN A 25 -12.87 7.41 -0.61
C ASN A 25 -11.80 7.24 -1.71
N ASN A 26 -10.74 8.07 -1.74
CA ASN A 26 -9.69 8.01 -2.76
C ASN A 26 -8.29 7.77 -2.17
N THR A 27 -8.22 7.21 -0.96
CA THR A 27 -6.96 6.86 -0.28
C THR A 27 -6.51 5.44 -0.60
N THR A 28 -7.36 4.57 -1.12
CA THR A 28 -6.99 3.18 -1.35
C THR A 28 -6.06 3.03 -2.56
N TRP A 29 -4.94 2.34 -2.39
CA TRP A 29 -4.09 1.92 -3.50
C TRP A 29 -4.68 0.67 -4.15
N SER A 30 -5.02 0.80 -5.44
CA SER A 30 -5.53 -0.28 -6.27
C SER A 30 -4.61 -0.43 -7.49
N PRO A 31 -3.61 -1.32 -7.47
CA PRO A 31 -2.72 -1.51 -8.61
C PRO A 31 -3.51 -2.04 -9.81
N GLU A 32 -3.21 -1.53 -11.00
CA GLU A 32 -3.88 -1.93 -12.24
C GLU A 32 -3.05 -2.94 -13.04
N ARG A 33 -1.71 -2.86 -12.93
CA ARG A 33 -0.81 -3.65 -13.79
C ARG A 33 0.38 -4.22 -13.02
N PRO A 34 0.88 -5.42 -13.40
CA PRO A 34 2.13 -5.93 -12.86
C PRO A 34 3.26 -4.91 -13.01
N GLY A 35 3.98 -4.66 -11.91
CA GLY A 35 5.02 -3.65 -11.83
C GLY A 35 4.59 -2.38 -11.09
N ASP A 36 3.28 -2.13 -10.92
CA ASP A 36 2.79 -1.00 -10.14
C ASP A 36 3.32 -1.06 -8.70
N THR A 37 3.79 0.09 -8.20
CA THR A 37 4.38 0.18 -6.87
C THR A 37 3.75 1.28 -6.04
N ILE A 38 3.73 1.06 -4.73
CA ILE A 38 3.54 2.09 -3.72
C ILE A 38 4.74 2.06 -2.76
N GLU A 39 5.25 3.23 -2.39
CA GLU A 39 6.38 3.39 -1.48
C GLU A 39 6.05 4.44 -0.43
N GLY A 40 6.49 4.20 0.80
CA GLY A 40 6.33 5.14 1.89
C GLY A 40 6.63 4.54 3.25
N GLU A 41 6.34 5.30 4.29
CA GLU A 41 6.44 4.84 5.67
C GLU A 41 5.18 4.09 6.08
N LEU A 42 5.33 2.89 6.66
CA LEU A 42 4.20 2.20 7.27
C LEU A 42 3.83 2.89 8.58
N ILE A 43 2.67 3.54 8.63
CA ILE A 43 2.23 4.28 9.81
C ILE A 43 1.37 3.41 10.73
N GLU A 44 0.52 2.56 10.16
CA GLU A 44 -0.44 1.78 10.93
C GLU A 44 -0.77 0.45 10.27
N LYS A 45 -1.02 -0.57 11.10
CA LYS A 45 -1.64 -1.84 10.70
C LYS A 45 -3.02 -1.93 11.37
N LYS A 46 -4.08 -1.83 10.57
CA LYS A 46 -5.46 -1.98 11.04
C LYS A 46 -5.91 -3.42 10.84
N PHE A 47 -6.46 -4.04 11.88
CA PHE A 47 -6.92 -5.43 11.85
C PHE A 47 -8.44 -5.50 11.95
N ASN A 48 -9.03 -6.59 11.45
CA ASN A 48 -10.46 -6.87 11.51
C ASN A 48 -11.33 -5.79 10.82
N ILE A 49 -10.86 -5.23 9.72
CA ILE A 49 -11.58 -4.19 8.98
C ILE A 49 -12.58 -4.79 7.99
N GLY A 50 -13.83 -4.30 8.06
CA GLY A 50 -14.92 -4.70 7.18
C GLY A 50 -15.50 -6.09 7.48
N ARG A 51 -16.50 -6.48 6.69
CA ARG A 51 -17.23 -7.75 6.87
C ARG A 51 -16.34 -8.99 6.86
N TRP A 52 -15.27 -8.94 6.07
CA TRP A 52 -14.33 -10.06 5.87
C TRP A 52 -13.10 -9.98 6.76
N LYS A 53 -13.07 -9.06 7.73
CA LYS A 53 -11.99 -8.90 8.72
C LYS A 53 -10.60 -8.77 8.07
N HIS A 54 -10.48 -7.93 7.05
CA HIS A 54 -9.20 -7.70 6.38
C HIS A 54 -8.21 -6.99 7.30
N THR A 55 -6.92 -7.13 6.95
CA THR A 55 -5.86 -6.24 7.42
C THR A 55 -5.72 -5.10 6.42
N VAL A 56 -5.58 -3.86 6.90
CA VAL A 56 -5.32 -2.68 6.08
C VAL A 56 -4.03 -2.02 6.56
N TYR A 57 -3.13 -1.73 5.63
CA TYR A 57 -1.87 -1.06 5.90
C TYR A 57 -1.99 0.42 5.50
N VAL A 58 -1.70 1.33 6.42
CA VAL A 58 -1.70 2.76 6.14
C VAL A 58 -0.27 3.20 5.83
N ILE A 59 -0.03 3.63 4.60
CA ILE A 59 1.27 4.07 4.10
C ILE A 59 1.26 5.58 3.93
N LYS A 60 2.22 6.27 4.54
CA LYS A 60 2.47 7.69 4.31
C LYS A 60 3.47 7.85 3.18
N LEU A 61 3.06 8.53 2.12
CA LEU A 61 3.88 8.84 0.95
C LEU A 61 4.86 9.99 1.26
N ASP A 62 5.82 10.18 0.35
CA ASP A 62 6.81 11.26 0.41
C ASP A 62 6.19 12.66 0.35
N ASP A 63 5.10 12.81 -0.40
CA ASP A 63 4.30 14.04 -0.48
C ASP A 63 3.40 14.30 0.74
N GLY A 64 3.48 13.44 1.77
CA GLY A 64 2.73 13.55 3.00
C GLY A 64 1.29 13.01 2.95
N ARG A 65 0.80 12.56 1.79
CA ARG A 65 -0.51 11.91 1.66
C ARG A 65 -0.47 10.51 2.24
N TYR A 66 -1.64 10.01 2.64
CA TYR A 66 -1.81 8.66 3.14
C TYR A 66 -2.52 7.78 2.12
N ARG A 67 -2.14 6.51 2.09
CA ARG A 67 -2.73 5.48 1.26
C ARG A 67 -3.04 4.23 2.05
N ASP A 68 -4.24 3.71 1.86
CA ASP A 68 -4.66 2.44 2.42
C ASP A 68 -4.33 1.31 1.43
N VAL A 69 -3.65 0.28 1.91
CA VAL A 69 -3.37 -0.93 1.15
C VAL A 69 -4.12 -2.08 1.78
N TRP A 70 -5.08 -2.64 1.05
CA TRP A 70 -5.84 -3.80 1.51
C TRP A 70 -4.99 -5.06 1.45
N GLY A 71 -4.87 -5.71 2.59
CA GLY A 71 -4.15 -6.95 2.76
C GLY A 71 -4.89 -8.14 2.12
N CYS A 72 -4.12 -8.96 1.42
CA CYS A 72 -4.49 -10.32 1.05
C CYS A 72 -3.55 -11.32 1.75
N TYR A 73 -3.85 -12.60 1.69
CA TYR A 73 -3.05 -13.63 2.39
C TYR A 73 -1.53 -13.52 2.12
N ARG A 74 -1.11 -13.42 0.84
CA ARG A 74 0.31 -13.35 0.47
C ARG A 74 0.96 -12.04 0.90
N LEU A 75 0.27 -10.92 0.72
CA LEU A 75 0.78 -9.63 1.17
C LEU A 75 0.93 -9.61 2.70
N ASN A 76 -0.07 -10.11 3.42
CA ASN A 76 -0.07 -10.18 4.87
C ASN A 76 1.13 -10.97 5.38
N LYS A 77 1.38 -12.14 4.79
CA LYS A 77 2.54 -12.98 5.14
C LYS A 77 3.87 -12.24 4.92
N LYS A 78 4.02 -11.51 3.80
CA LYS A 78 5.23 -10.71 3.53
C LYS A 78 5.37 -9.49 4.44
N MET A 79 4.28 -9.02 5.04
CA MET A 79 4.22 -7.86 5.93
C MET A 79 4.32 -8.23 7.41
N GLU A 80 4.53 -9.50 7.77
CA GLU A 80 4.66 -9.96 9.16
C GLU A 80 5.86 -9.31 9.87
N GLU A 81 7.01 -9.24 9.19
CA GLU A 81 8.27 -8.70 9.74
C GLU A 81 8.42 -7.18 9.61
N VAL A 82 7.52 -6.52 8.88
CA VAL A 82 7.51 -5.06 8.73
C VAL A 82 6.88 -4.45 9.98
N ILE A 83 7.47 -3.41 10.57
CA ILE A 83 6.90 -2.71 11.73
C ILE A 83 6.53 -1.27 11.37
N THR A 84 5.69 -0.65 12.19
CA THR A 84 5.35 0.77 12.03
C THR A 84 6.62 1.63 12.12
N GLY A 85 6.77 2.61 11.24
CA GLY A 85 7.96 3.44 11.10
C GLY A 85 9.03 2.88 10.13
N ASP A 86 8.80 1.73 9.51
CA ASP A 86 9.63 1.22 8.42
C ASP A 86 9.28 1.92 7.11
N ILE A 87 10.30 2.23 6.31
CA ILE A 87 10.13 2.65 4.91
C ILE A 87 10.05 1.39 4.05
N ILE A 88 8.93 1.22 3.35
CA ILE A 88 8.64 0.04 2.54
C ILE A 88 8.26 0.40 1.11
N ARG A 89 8.48 -0.54 0.20
CA ARG A 89 7.94 -0.53 -1.15
C ARG A 89 7.17 -1.82 -1.39
N ILE A 90 5.90 -1.70 -1.77
CA ILE A 90 5.07 -2.82 -2.21
C ILE A 90 4.97 -2.76 -3.73
N ARG A 91 5.21 -3.90 -4.40
CA ARG A 91 5.09 -4.05 -5.86
C ARG A 91 4.07 -5.12 -6.19
N TYR A 92 3.07 -4.79 -6.99
CA TYR A 92 2.14 -5.78 -7.53
C TYR A 92 2.81 -6.60 -8.64
N LYS A 93 2.69 -7.94 -8.59
CA LYS A 93 3.29 -8.84 -9.58
C LYS A 93 2.30 -9.44 -10.57
N GLY A 94 1.01 -9.14 -10.40
CA GLY A 94 -0.06 -9.77 -11.16
C GLY A 94 -0.77 -10.86 -10.36
N GLU A 95 -1.52 -11.66 -11.11
CA GLU A 95 -2.27 -12.80 -10.61
C GLU A 95 -1.47 -14.10 -10.80
N ILE A 96 -1.57 -14.99 -9.83
CA ILE A 96 -1.08 -16.37 -9.91
C ILE A 96 -2.25 -17.33 -9.82
N THR A 97 -2.25 -18.38 -10.63
CA THR A 97 -3.23 -19.47 -10.55
C THR A 97 -2.77 -20.48 -9.51
N LYS A 98 -3.64 -20.82 -8.58
CA LYS A 98 -3.46 -21.90 -7.60
C LYS A 98 -3.71 -23.26 -8.26
N SER A 99 -3.33 -24.33 -7.56
CA SER A 99 -3.55 -25.71 -8.02
C SER A 99 -5.02 -26.10 -8.17
N ASP A 100 -5.94 -25.40 -7.48
CA ASP A 100 -7.39 -25.60 -7.54
C ASP A 100 -8.07 -24.79 -8.68
N GLY A 101 -7.30 -24.01 -9.44
CA GLY A 101 -7.79 -23.16 -10.53
C GLY A 101 -8.24 -21.76 -10.09
N GLU A 102 -8.22 -21.44 -8.79
CA GLU A 102 -8.48 -20.08 -8.32
C GLU A 102 -7.29 -19.15 -8.58
N PHE A 103 -7.56 -17.85 -8.75
CA PHE A 103 -6.51 -16.84 -8.86
C PHE A 103 -6.25 -16.16 -7.52
N MET A 104 -5.02 -15.68 -7.34
CA MET A 104 -4.61 -14.89 -6.20
C MET A 104 -3.62 -13.82 -6.63
N TYR A 105 -3.71 -12.64 -6.02
CA TYR A 105 -2.74 -11.57 -6.24
C TYR A 105 -1.40 -11.88 -5.57
N ASP A 106 -0.31 -11.65 -6.30
CA ASP A 106 1.06 -11.74 -5.79
C ASP A 106 1.69 -10.34 -5.70
N TYR A 107 2.54 -10.17 -4.69
CA TYR A 107 3.18 -8.91 -4.36
C TYR A 107 4.61 -9.14 -3.92
N ASP A 108 5.53 -8.24 -4.21
CA ASP A 108 6.81 -8.15 -3.51
C ASP A 108 6.77 -7.00 -2.49
N VAL A 109 7.46 -7.20 -1.36
CA VAL A 109 7.60 -6.20 -0.30
C VAL A 109 9.10 -6.02 -0.05
N LEU A 110 9.58 -4.78 -0.14
CA LEU A 110 10.94 -4.40 0.18
C LEU A 110 10.92 -3.44 1.35
N LYS A 111 11.84 -3.63 2.30
CA LYS A 111 12.06 -2.71 3.43
C LYS A 111 13.42 -2.02 3.26
N LYS A 112 13.46 -0.70 3.41
CA LYS A 112 14.71 0.06 3.37
C LYS A 112 15.46 -0.16 4.69
N ILE A 113 16.73 -0.55 4.60
CA ILE A 113 17.59 -0.66 5.78
C ILE A 113 17.90 0.75 6.28
N LYS A 114 17.61 1.04 7.55
CA LYS A 114 18.09 2.27 8.21
C LYS A 114 19.59 2.09 8.41
N GLN A 115 20.41 2.88 7.71
CA GLN A 115 21.84 2.94 8.00
C GLN A 115 21.99 3.69 9.33
N GLU A 116 22.22 2.96 10.42
CA GLU A 116 22.62 3.55 11.69
C GLU A 116 24.09 3.99 11.61
N GLY A 117 24.32 5.29 11.41
CA GLY A 117 25.52 6.03 11.82
C GLY A 117 26.87 5.68 11.17
N GLU A 118 27.34 6.52 10.24
CA GLU A 118 28.77 6.82 10.14
C GLU A 118 29.22 7.47 11.46
N GLN A 119 29.88 6.70 12.32
CA GLN A 119 30.67 7.27 13.42
C GLN A 119 31.89 7.95 12.80
N ILE A 120 31.83 9.27 12.71
CA ILE A 120 32.98 10.13 12.44
C ILE A 120 33.93 10.03 13.64
N ASN A 121 34.90 9.12 13.57
CA ASN A 121 36.03 9.10 14.50
C ASN A 121 36.96 10.28 14.19
N ASN A 122 36.57 11.46 14.64
CA ASN A 122 37.48 12.57 14.81
C ASN A 122 37.91 12.61 16.28
N ASP A 123 38.99 11.92 16.61
CA ASP A 123 39.85 12.49 17.65
C ASP A 123 41.34 12.26 17.38
N ARG A 124 42.05 13.34 17.63
CA ARG A 124 43.37 13.71 17.12
C ARG A 124 44.47 13.09 17.99
N ARG A 125 45.60 12.74 17.35
CA ARG A 125 46.92 12.74 18.00
C ARG A 125 47.80 13.74 17.29
#